data_AF-A0A2T6EC73-F1
#
_entry.id   AF-A0A2T6EC73-F1
#
_cell.length_a   1.000
_cell.length_b   1.000
_cell.length_c   1.000
_cell.angle_alpha   90.00
_cell.angle_beta   90.00
_cell.angle_gamma   90.00
#
_symmetry.space_group_name_H-M   'P 1'
#
loop_
_entity.id
_entity.type
_entity.pdbx_description
1 polymer ?
#
loop_
_entity_poly.entity_id
_entity_poly.type
_entity_poly.pdbx_seq_one_letter_code
_entity_poly.pdbx_strand_id
1 'polypeptide(L)'
;MIGELLLVFVVTALVLGGVALALVFGSAPVYRPTAESIQTLMTSLLDGEADAQQWQFFLDMPIRHDPELENLRLECAQMQEQYGRRPRNGKARLDEAGQIRLRHKLHQLEQRGSRTF
;
A
#
# COMPACT_ATOMS: atom_id res chain seq x y z
N MET A 1 -15.31 22.56 -42.65
CA MET A 1 -16.43 21.99 -41.89
C MET A 1 -16.24 20.52 -41.51
N ILE A 2 -16.23 19.55 -42.44
CA ILE A 2 -16.12 18.11 -42.05
C ILE A 2 -14.75 17.76 -41.44
N GLY A 3 -13.64 18.27 -41.99
CA GLY A 3 -12.30 17.97 -41.48
C GLY A 3 -12.03 18.50 -40.07
N GLU A 4 -12.61 19.64 -39.72
CA GLU A 4 -12.50 20.26 -38.38
C GLU A 4 -13.23 19.42 -37.34
N LEU A 5 -14.42 18.92 -37.69
CA LEU A 5 -15.20 18.01 -36.83
C LEU A 5 -14.47 16.69 -36.61
N LEU A 6 -13.85 16.13 -37.65
CA LEU A 6 -13.04 14.90 -37.53
C LEU A 6 -11.83 15.11 -36.62
N LEU A 7 -11.15 16.26 -36.73
CA LEU A 7 -10.01 16.57 -35.88
C LEU A 7 -10.40 16.71 -34.41
N VAL A 8 -11.47 17.46 -34.13
CA VAL A 8 -12.00 17.61 -32.75
C VAL A 8 -12.45 16.26 -32.19
N PHE A 9 -13.11 15.43 -32.99
CA PHE A 9 -13.54 14.10 -32.60
C PHE A 9 -12.35 13.20 -32.22
N VAL A 10 -11.31 13.15 -33.04
CA VAL A 10 -10.11 12.33 -32.79
C VAL A 10 -9.38 12.79 -31.53
N VAL A 11 -9.19 14.11 -31.37
CA VAL A 11 -8.53 14.66 -30.17
C VAL A 11 -9.33 14.34 -28.91
N THR A 12 -10.65 14.51 -28.95
CA THR A 12 -11.52 14.22 -27.81
C THR A 12 -11.51 12.73 -27.48
N ALA A 13 -11.55 11.85 -28.49
CA ALA A 13 -11.46 10.40 -28.31
C ALA A 13 -10.12 9.98 -27.70
N LEU A 14 -9.01 10.60 -28.11
CA LEU A 14 -7.68 10.35 -27.55
C LEU A 14 -7.58 10.78 -26.08
N VAL A 15 -8.11 11.96 -25.74
CA VAL A 15 -8.10 12.45 -24.35
C VAL A 15 -8.96 11.56 -23.47
N LEU A 16 -10.19 11.24 -23.88
CA LEU A 16 -11.08 10.37 -23.11
C LEU A 16 -10.55 8.95 -23.01
N GLY A 17 -10.00 8.40 -24.10
CA GLY A 17 -9.37 7.08 -24.11
C GLY A 17 -8.14 7.03 -23.19
N GLY A 18 -7.31 8.07 -23.21
CA GLY A 18 -6.14 8.19 -22.33
C GLY A 18 -6.52 8.25 -20.85
N VAL A 19 -7.56 9.02 -20.51
CA VAL A 19 -8.08 9.06 -19.13
C VAL A 19 -8.70 7.72 -18.73
N ALA A 20 -9.49 7.08 -19.59
CA ALA A 20 -10.06 5.76 -19.32
C ALA A 20 -8.98 4.70 -19.13
N LEU A 21 -7.94 4.69 -19.97
CA LEU A 21 -6.77 3.83 -19.83
C LEU A 21 -6.05 4.12 -18.52
N ALA A 22 -5.80 5.39 -18.18
CA ALA A 22 -5.17 5.75 -16.91
C ALA A 22 -5.99 5.29 -15.70
N LEU A 23 -7.32 5.27 -15.78
CA LEU A 23 -8.20 4.77 -14.73
C LEU A 23 -8.27 3.23 -14.68
N VAL A 24 -8.17 2.54 -15.82
CA VAL A 24 -8.17 1.06 -15.88
C VAL A 24 -6.81 0.50 -15.46
N PHE A 25 -5.71 1.11 -15.92
CA PHE A 25 -4.34 0.77 -15.50
C PHE A 25 -4.04 1.30 -14.09
N GLY A 26 -4.64 2.41 -13.69
CA GLY A 26 -4.70 2.89 -12.32
C GLY A 26 -5.67 2.03 -11.52
N SER A 27 -5.29 0.78 -11.30
CA SER A 27 -6.05 -0.20 -10.52
C SER A 27 -6.61 0.49 -9.27
N ALA A 28 -7.94 0.66 -9.21
CA ALA A 28 -8.58 1.04 -7.95
C ALA A 28 -8.22 -0.06 -6.95
N PRO A 29 -7.38 0.22 -5.93
CA PRO A 29 -6.89 -0.83 -5.08
C PRO A 29 -8.08 -1.24 -4.22
N VAL A 30 -8.78 -2.30 -4.63
CA VAL A 30 -9.63 -3.05 -3.72
C VAL A 30 -8.67 -3.70 -2.75
N TYR A 31 -8.29 -2.94 -1.72
CA TYR A 31 -7.33 -3.32 -0.71
C TYR A 31 -7.94 -4.45 0.10
N ARG A 32 -7.72 -5.69 -0.35
CA ARG A 32 -7.82 -6.87 0.49
C ARG A 32 -6.43 -7.04 1.11
N PRO A 33 -6.26 -6.80 2.42
CA PRO A 33 -4.99 -7.05 3.08
C PRO A 33 -4.72 -8.56 3.06
N THR A 34 -4.01 -9.01 2.01
CA THR A 34 -3.43 -10.35 1.92
C THR A 34 -2.04 -10.32 2.55
N ALA A 35 -1.53 -11.48 2.96
CA ALA A 35 -0.18 -11.60 3.52
C ALA A 35 0.88 -10.93 2.60
N GLU A 36 0.80 -11.14 1.28
CA GLU A 36 1.70 -10.51 0.30
C GLU A 36 1.61 -8.98 0.27
N SER A 37 0.39 -8.42 0.34
CA SER A 37 0.20 -6.97 0.36
C SER A 37 0.78 -6.32 1.61
N ILE A 38 0.67 -7.01 2.76
CA ILE A 38 1.20 -6.54 4.04
C ILE A 38 2.73 -6.68 4.04
N GLN A 39 3.28 -7.78 3.51
CA GLN A 39 4.74 -7.94 3.31
C GLN A 39 5.28 -6.80 2.46
N THR A 40 4.66 -6.51 1.32
CA THR A 40 5.07 -5.43 0.42
C THR A 40 5.04 -4.07 1.14
N LEU A 41 3.98 -3.80 1.90
CA LEU A 41 3.88 -2.57 2.69
C LEU A 41 4.98 -2.47 3.75
N MET A 42 5.25 -3.54 4.50
CA MET A 42 6.32 -3.56 5.50
C MET A 42 7.71 -3.38 4.88
N THR A 43 7.99 -4.05 3.76
CA THR A 43 9.25 -3.88 3.01
C THR A 43 9.39 -2.44 2.53
N SER A 44 8.35 -1.86 1.94
CA SER A 44 8.36 -0.46 1.52
C SER A 44 8.60 0.50 2.68
N LEU A 45 8.15 0.16 3.90
CA LEU A 45 8.37 0.97 5.10
C LEU A 45 9.81 0.91 5.58
N LEU A 46 10.45 -0.26 5.46
CA LEU A 46 11.88 -0.45 5.75
C LEU A 46 12.78 0.26 4.73
N ASP A 47 12.36 0.28 3.46
CA ASP A 47 13.06 0.98 2.37
C ASP A 47 12.85 2.50 2.41
N GLY A 48 11.91 2.98 3.25
CA GLY A 48 11.57 4.40 3.36
C GLY A 48 10.66 4.93 2.25
N GLU A 49 10.07 4.02 1.46
CA GLU A 49 9.20 4.32 0.33
C GLU A 49 7.70 4.15 0.64
N ALA A 50 7.34 3.62 1.82
CA ALA A 50 5.94 3.47 2.23
C ALA A 50 5.23 4.83 2.29
N ASP A 51 4.09 4.92 1.62
CA ASP A 51 3.22 6.07 1.72
C ASP A 51 2.60 6.17 3.12
N ALA A 52 2.61 7.38 3.69
CA ALA A 52 2.14 7.62 5.05
C ALA A 52 0.63 7.40 5.20
N GLN A 53 -0.16 7.75 4.18
CA GLN A 53 -1.60 7.54 4.18
C GLN A 53 -1.92 6.05 4.05
N GLN A 54 -1.21 5.33 3.18
CA GLN A 54 -1.37 3.88 3.03
C GLN A 54 -0.99 3.13 4.32
N TRP A 55 0.10 3.52 4.97
CA TRP A 55 0.49 2.96 6.26
C TRP A 55 -0.56 3.22 7.34
N GLN A 56 -1.01 4.46 7.49
CA GLN A 56 -2.04 4.81 8.46
C GLN A 56 -3.35 4.06 8.19
N PHE A 57 -3.75 3.95 6.92
CA PHE A 57 -4.95 3.21 6.52
C PHE A 57 -4.88 1.72 6.89
N PHE A 58 -3.73 1.08 6.69
CA PHE A 58 -3.49 -0.29 7.14
C PHE A 58 -3.64 -0.41 8.67
N LEU A 59 -3.07 0.54 9.43
CA LEU A 59 -3.19 0.55 10.89
C LEU A 59 -4.63 0.74 11.36
N ASP A 60 -5.46 1.48 10.64
CA ASP A 60 -6.84 1.78 11.04
C ASP A 60 -7.86 0.73 10.56
N MET A 61 -7.49 -0.17 9.65
CA MET A 61 -8.40 -1.15 9.05
C MET A 61 -8.39 -2.51 9.77
N PRO A 62 -9.47 -2.91 10.47
CA PRO A 62 -9.54 -4.21 11.12
C PRO A 62 -9.64 -5.38 10.11
N ILE A 63 -8.82 -6.42 10.31
CA ILE A 63 -8.71 -7.61 9.45
C ILE A 63 -9.52 -8.77 10.05
N ARG A 64 -10.84 -8.74 9.92
CA ARG A 64 -11.72 -9.71 10.61
C ARG A 64 -11.65 -11.15 10.09
N HIS A 65 -11.23 -11.33 8.84
CA HIS A 65 -11.24 -12.63 8.17
C HIS A 65 -10.00 -13.47 8.51
N ASP A 66 -8.96 -12.85 9.03
CA ASP A 66 -7.71 -13.49 9.40
C ASP A 66 -7.25 -12.96 10.78
N PRO A 67 -7.55 -13.69 11.87
CA PRO A 67 -7.21 -13.23 13.22
C PRO A 67 -5.70 -13.13 13.46
N GLU A 68 -4.88 -13.80 12.66
CA GLU A 68 -3.44 -13.74 12.79
C GLU A 68 -2.88 -12.46 12.15
N LEU A 69 -3.38 -12.10 10.97
CA LEU A 69 -3.08 -10.80 10.34
C LEU A 69 -3.61 -9.64 11.17
N GLU A 70 -4.76 -9.79 11.83
CA GLU A 70 -5.26 -8.78 12.76
C GLU A 70 -4.33 -8.59 13.96
N ASN A 71 -3.82 -9.67 14.56
CA ASN A 71 -2.83 -9.56 15.62
C ASN A 71 -1.56 -8.85 15.14
N LEU A 72 -1.08 -9.17 13.93
CA LEU A 72 0.05 -8.48 13.33
C LEU A 72 -0.21 -6.99 13.14
N ARG A 73 -1.40 -6.61 12.65
CA ARG A 73 -1.80 -5.21 12.50
C ARG A 73 -1.80 -4.49 13.84
N LEU A 74 -2.36 -5.11 14.89
CA LEU A 74 -2.38 -4.54 16.24
C LEU A 74 -0.97 -4.32 16.78
N GLU A 75 -0.07 -5.27 16.58
CA GLU A 75 1.34 -5.11 16.95
C GLU A 75 2.03 -4.00 16.15
N CYS A 76 1.76 -3.89 14.85
CA CYS A 76 2.25 -2.79 14.02
C CYS A 76 1.72 -1.43 14.50
N ALA A 77 0.46 -1.35 14.92
CA ALA A 77 -0.12 -0.13 15.48
C ALA A 77 0.56 0.27 16.80
N GLN A 78 0.80 -0.69 17.70
CA GLN A 78 1.56 -0.46 18.93
C GLN A 78 3.00 -0.02 18.64
N MET A 79 3.62 -0.61 17.61
CA MET A 79 4.96 -0.24 17.18
C MET A 79 5.02 1.18 16.61
N GLN A 80 4.01 1.58 15.82
CA GLN A 80 3.89 2.93 15.31
C GLN A 80 3.74 3.95 16.45
N GLU A 81 2.97 3.64 17.49
CA GLU A 81 2.81 4.52 18.65
C GLU A 81 4.13 4.70 19.41
N GLN A 82 4.90 3.62 19.60
CA GLN A 82 6.14 3.63 20.39
C GLN A 82 7.35 4.17 19.62
N TYR A 83 7.48 3.82 18.35
CA TYR A 83 8.68 4.01 17.53
C TYR A 83 8.43 4.87 16.28
N GLY A 84 7.19 5.33 16.09
CA GLY A 84 6.79 6.16 14.96
C GLY A 84 7.55 7.48 14.92
N ARG A 85 7.90 7.90 13.71
CA ARG A 85 8.45 9.22 13.44
C ARG A 85 7.49 10.01 12.55
N ARG A 86 7.57 11.33 12.65
CA ARG A 86 6.80 12.22 11.77
C ARG A 86 7.13 11.88 10.31
N PRO A 87 6.12 11.71 9.44
CA PRO A 87 6.33 11.45 8.03
C PRO A 87 7.24 12.49 7.39
N ARG A 88 8.06 12.06 6.42
CA ARG A 88 8.92 12.95 5.62
C ARG A 88 8.57 12.77 4.16
N ASN A 89 8.27 13.87 3.46
CA ASN A 89 7.87 13.84 2.04
C ASN A 89 6.69 12.90 1.75
N GLY A 90 5.72 12.82 2.67
CA GLY A 90 4.59 11.90 2.56
C GLY A 90 4.91 10.43 2.84
N LYS A 91 6.14 10.09 3.24
CA LYS A 91 6.55 8.72 3.56
C LYS A 91 6.47 8.41 5.05
N ALA A 92 5.89 7.26 5.40
CA ALA A 92 5.88 6.74 6.75
C ALA A 92 7.29 6.38 7.21
N ARG A 93 7.57 6.55 8.51
CA ARG A 93 8.89 6.32 9.08
C ARG A 93 8.79 5.77 10.49
N LEU A 94 9.65 4.79 10.77
CA LEU A 94 9.93 4.28 12.11
C LEU A 94 11.36 4.67 12.50
N ASP A 95 11.61 4.75 13.80
CA ASP A 95 12.96 4.81 14.33
C ASP A 95 13.72 3.49 14.15
N GLU A 96 15.01 3.49 14.50
CA GLU A 96 15.87 2.33 14.30
C GLU A 96 15.39 1.09 15.08
N ALA A 97 14.90 1.27 16.31
CA ALA A 97 14.37 0.17 17.11
C ALA A 97 13.06 -0.39 16.51
N GLY A 98 12.19 0.49 15.99
CA GLY A 98 11.00 0.13 15.25
C GLY A 98 11.32 -0.64 13.96
N GLN A 99 12.31 -0.20 13.19
CA GLN A 99 12.74 -0.90 11.97
C GLN A 99 13.28 -2.32 12.27
N ILE A 100 14.08 -2.48 13.33
CA ILE A 100 14.59 -3.80 13.75
C ILE A 100 13.42 -4.73 14.13
N ARG A 101 12.45 -4.23 14.90
CA ARG A 101 11.26 -5.01 15.27
C ARG A 101 10.41 -5.37 14.06
N LEU A 102 10.21 -4.44 13.13
CA LEU A 102 9.46 -4.66 11.90
C LEU A 102 10.11 -5.74 11.03
N ARG A 103 11.45 -5.73 10.90
CA ARG A 103 12.19 -6.80 10.19
C ARG A 103 11.95 -8.19 10.79
N HIS A 104 11.99 -8.30 12.12
CA HIS A 104 11.72 -9.57 12.78
C HIS A 104 10.30 -10.07 12.47
N LYS A 105 9.31 -9.16 12.48
CA LYS A 105 7.92 -9.49 12.18
C LYS A 105 7.70 -9.87 10.72
N LEU A 106 8.34 -9.15 9.79
CA LEU A 106 8.32 -9.48 8.37
C LEU A 106 8.87 -10.89 8.13
N HIS A 107 10.00 -11.23 8.75
CA HIS A 107 10.59 -12.57 8.59
C HIS A 107 9.67 -13.67 9.14
N GLN A 108 8.97 -13.43 10.26
CA GLN A 108 7.96 -14.36 10.78
C GLN A 108 6.79 -14.57 9.80
N LEU A 109 6.38 -13.51 9.10
CA LEU A 109 5.31 -13.58 8.10
C LEU A 109 5.75 -14.33 6.83
N GLU A 110 6.99 -14.13 6.36
CA GLU A 110 7.57 -14.84 5.21
C GLU A 110 7.67 -16.36 5.45
N GLN A 111 8.20 -16.76 6.61
CA GLN A 111 8.32 -18.18 6.98
C GLN A 111 6.97 -18.88 7.07
N ARG A 112 5.91 -18.14 7.39
CA ARG A 112 4.54 -18.66 7.43
C ARG A 112 3.91 -18.75 6.05
N GLY A 113 4.06 -17.72 5.21
CA GLY A 113 3.61 -17.78 3.81
C GLY A 113 4.21 -18.97 3.07
N SER A 114 5.48 -19.30 3.36
CA SER A 114 6.16 -20.49 2.82
C SER A 114 5.60 -21.84 3.30
N ARG A 115 4.80 -21.89 4.37
CA ARG A 115 4.18 -23.13 4.89
C ARG A 115 2.75 -23.37 4.39
N THR A 116 2.16 -22.40 3.70
CA THR A 116 0.76 -22.47 3.22
C THR A 116 0.66 -22.88 1.75
N PHE A 117 1.77 -23.27 1.12
CA PHE A 117 1.82 -23.89 -0.21
C PHE A 117 2.12 -25.38 -0.14
#